data_AF-A0A8H7J429-F1
#
_entry.id   AF-A0A8H7J429-F1
#
_cell.length_a   1.000
_cell.length_b   1.000
_cell.length_c   1.000
_cell.angle_alpha   90.00
_cell.angle_beta   90.00
_cell.angle_gamma   90.00
#
_symmetry.space_group_name_H-M   'P 1'
#
loop_
_entity.id
_entity.type
_entity.pdbx_description
1 polymer ?
#
loop_
_entity_poly.entity_id
_entity_poly.type
_entity_poly.pdbx_seq_one_letter_code
_entity_poly.pdbx_strand_id
1 'polypeptide(L)'
;MSFFVQNLLTQYTTPPNNYIGSAFFLSYIVAALCLTSAIGYSLYTQYVNAFHSQPSSPPSKFKQNGAGKVETRNARVQHIKIYTVLALVSFASISWHMLGFLITSLLDWNNSSTRNIFAMLGDNTFDKLKRWMLGTSLFNDFAVQLVGDGESAVWTQLAILATWVWNLWMGGKGRQYGFTAKTMVPFVILGQNLPISFTAALFIIQLHLAAPDVAGNNKRRTQTHVQSKQKPVASLMLPTILLNATLLAQPSLREHPGFSYFLLGERLLLLLPHTGLLRLSDADIKKSVAISGGFVVANWAMLRKDTAVRDVLTALVYKGQAVKTMGWDVVLCTVVYGALSWGGGV
;
A
#
# COMPACT_ATOMS: atom_id res chain seq x y z
N MET A 1 -4.37 -20.36 38.22
CA MET A 1 -5.34 -19.25 38.03
C MET A 1 -5.86 -19.29 36.60
N SER A 2 -7.02 -19.93 36.39
CA SER A 2 -7.68 -20.12 35.09
C SER A 2 -8.75 -19.03 34.87
N PHE A 3 -8.34 -17.77 34.84
CA PHE A 3 -9.24 -16.64 34.55
C PHE A 3 -9.54 -16.45 33.05
N PHE A 4 -8.98 -17.29 32.17
CA PHE A 4 -9.48 -17.45 30.80
C PHE A 4 -10.67 -18.41 30.77
N VAL A 5 -11.70 -18.05 31.54
CA VAL A 5 -13.07 -18.52 31.34
C VAL A 5 -13.43 -18.23 29.88
N GLN A 6 -13.90 -19.26 29.17
CA GLN A 6 -14.45 -19.26 27.81
C GLN A 6 -14.79 -17.85 27.29
N ASN A 7 -13.81 -17.18 26.68
CA ASN A 7 -14.08 -15.91 26.03
C ASN A 7 -14.97 -16.23 24.84
N LEU A 8 -16.25 -15.86 24.91
CA LEU A 8 -17.20 -15.99 23.80
C LEU A 8 -16.59 -15.49 22.48
N LEU A 9 -15.75 -14.45 22.54
CA LEU A 9 -14.97 -13.97 21.40
C LEU A 9 -14.12 -15.06 20.73
N THR A 10 -13.43 -15.90 21.49
CA THR A 10 -12.57 -16.96 20.93
C THR A 10 -13.37 -17.94 20.08
N GLN A 11 -14.61 -18.25 20.47
CA GLN A 11 -15.50 -19.14 19.72
C GLN A 11 -15.88 -18.59 18.34
N TYR A 12 -15.87 -17.25 18.16
CA TYR A 12 -16.19 -16.58 16.89
C TYR A 12 -14.95 -16.16 16.08
N THR A 13 -13.75 -16.30 16.65
CA THR A 13 -12.49 -15.93 15.99
C THR A 13 -11.60 -17.12 15.63
N THR A 14 -11.90 -18.33 16.11
CA THR A 14 -11.12 -19.54 15.79
C THR A 14 -11.88 -20.50 14.88
N PRO A 15 -11.19 -21.21 13.98
CA PRO A 15 -11.77 -22.33 13.26
C PRO A 15 -12.42 -23.35 14.22
N PRO A 16 -13.54 -23.98 13.84
CA PRO A 16 -14.20 -23.94 12.52
C PRO A 16 -15.22 -22.80 12.33
N ASN A 17 -15.35 -21.88 13.29
CA ASN A 17 -16.40 -20.86 13.34
C ASN A 17 -15.83 -19.44 13.28
N ASN A 18 -14.85 -19.18 12.40
CA ASN A 18 -14.15 -17.90 12.30
C ASN A 18 -14.98 -16.79 11.61
N TYR A 19 -16.19 -16.52 12.10
CA TYR A 19 -17.10 -15.53 11.51
C TYR A 19 -16.49 -14.13 11.49
N ILE A 20 -15.80 -13.74 12.56
CA ILE A 20 -15.20 -12.41 12.67
C ILE A 20 -14.06 -12.26 11.66
N GLY A 21 -13.16 -13.24 11.56
CA GLY A 21 -12.08 -13.22 10.59
C GLY A 21 -12.58 -13.22 9.14
N SER A 22 -13.58 -14.05 8.82
CA SER A 22 -14.19 -14.05 7.48
C SER A 22 -14.88 -12.73 7.15
N ALA A 23 -15.61 -12.14 8.10
CA ALA A 23 -16.29 -10.86 7.92
C ALA A 23 -15.29 -9.73 7.67
N PHE A 24 -14.19 -9.68 8.44
CA PHE A 24 -13.11 -8.76 8.16
C PHE A 24 -12.55 -8.99 6.76
N PHE A 25 -12.23 -10.23 6.40
CA PHE A 25 -11.64 -10.57 5.10
C PHE A 25 -12.49 -10.07 3.92
N LEU A 26 -13.80 -10.37 3.95
CA LEU A 26 -14.72 -9.91 2.92
C LEU A 26 -14.88 -8.39 2.93
N SER A 27 -14.96 -7.77 4.11
CA SER A 27 -15.06 -6.30 4.21
C SER A 27 -13.83 -5.60 3.65
N TYR A 28 -12.63 -6.16 3.83
CA TYR A 28 -11.39 -5.65 3.22
C TYR A 28 -11.44 -5.68 1.70
N ILE A 29 -11.92 -6.78 1.11
CA ILE A 29 -12.06 -6.91 -0.35
C ILE A 29 -13.07 -5.88 -0.89
N VAL A 30 -14.25 -5.79 -0.27
CA VAL A 30 -15.29 -4.84 -0.68
C VAL A 30 -14.79 -3.40 -0.54
N ALA A 31 -14.16 -3.05 0.58
CA ALA A 31 -13.59 -1.73 0.81
C ALA A 31 -12.52 -1.38 -0.24
N ALA A 32 -11.62 -2.32 -0.56
CA ALA A 32 -10.59 -2.12 -1.58
C ALA A 32 -11.21 -1.86 -2.97
N LEU A 33 -12.23 -2.62 -3.36
CA LEU A 33 -12.93 -2.44 -4.64
C LEU A 33 -13.68 -1.10 -4.71
N CYS A 34 -14.41 -0.75 -3.64
CA CYS A 34 -15.13 0.52 -3.55
C CYS A 34 -14.18 1.72 -3.60
N LEU A 35 -13.09 1.69 -2.81
CA LEU A 35 -12.11 2.78 -2.78
C LEU A 35 -11.37 2.91 -4.10
N THR A 36 -10.94 1.79 -4.70
CA THR A 36 -10.29 1.79 -6.02
C THR A 36 -11.20 2.40 -7.08
N SER A 37 -12.48 1.99 -7.09
CA SER A 37 -13.48 2.52 -8.04
C SER A 37 -13.74 4.00 -7.80
N ALA A 38 -13.90 4.42 -6.54
CA ALA A 38 -14.15 5.82 -6.19
C ALA A 38 -12.96 6.74 -6.55
N ILE A 39 -11.73 6.31 -6.25
CA ILE A 39 -10.51 7.05 -6.61
C ILE A 39 -10.38 7.09 -8.13
N GLY A 40 -10.50 5.95 -8.80
CA GLY A 40 -10.43 5.86 -10.26
C GLY A 40 -11.45 6.78 -10.95
N TYR A 41 -12.71 6.73 -10.52
CA TYR A 41 -13.78 7.60 -11.03
C TYR A 41 -13.48 9.08 -10.78
N SER A 42 -12.99 9.44 -9.58
CA SER A 42 -12.62 10.81 -9.25
C SER A 42 -11.47 11.33 -10.11
N LEU A 43 -10.41 10.54 -10.29
CA LEU A 43 -9.26 10.87 -11.12
C LEU A 43 -9.67 10.99 -12.60
N TYR A 44 -10.50 10.07 -13.09
CA TYR A 44 -11.03 10.11 -14.45
C TYR A 44 -11.86 11.37 -14.70
N THR A 45 -12.76 11.72 -13.79
CA THR A 45 -13.58 12.93 -13.89
C THR A 45 -12.70 14.19 -13.90
N GLN A 46 -11.70 14.27 -13.02
CA GLN A 46 -10.73 15.36 -13.01
C GLN A 46 -9.93 15.44 -14.32
N TYR A 47 -9.50 14.30 -14.86
CA TYR A 47 -8.78 14.21 -16.13
C TYR A 47 -9.64 14.68 -17.31
N VAL A 48 -10.89 14.21 -17.43
CA VAL A 48 -11.81 14.63 -18.49
C VAL A 48 -12.05 16.14 -18.41
N ASN A 49 -12.37 16.66 -17.22
CA ASN A 49 -12.60 18.08 -17.04
C ASN A 49 -11.36 18.93 -17.37
N ALA A 50 -10.16 18.46 -17.06
CA ALA A 50 -8.93 19.19 -17.30
C ALA A 50 -8.44 19.13 -18.75
N PHE A 51 -8.66 18.03 -19.48
CA PHE A 51 -8.07 17.81 -20.80
C PHE A 51 -9.06 17.78 -21.97
N HIS A 52 -10.33 17.45 -21.75
CA HIS A 52 -11.35 17.40 -22.81
C HIS A 52 -12.16 18.68 -22.96
N SER A 53 -12.18 19.54 -21.94
CA SER A 53 -12.73 20.89 -22.08
C SER A 53 -11.88 21.66 -23.09
N GLN A 54 -12.39 21.85 -24.31
CA GLN A 54 -11.72 22.63 -25.35
C GLN A 54 -11.35 24.01 -24.79
N PRO A 55 -10.14 24.53 -25.05
CA PRO A 55 -9.84 25.92 -24.75
C PRO A 55 -10.77 26.79 -25.61
N SER A 56 -11.85 27.29 -25.00
CA SER A 56 -12.95 27.98 -25.67
C SER A 56 -12.57 29.39 -26.17
N SER A 57 -11.28 29.67 -26.33
CA SER A 57 -10.79 30.96 -26.79
C SER A 57 -9.49 30.76 -27.56
N PRO A 58 -9.42 31.16 -28.85
CA PRO A 58 -8.14 31.26 -29.51
C PRO A 58 -7.24 32.21 -28.68
N PRO A 59 -5.95 31.89 -28.52
CA PRO A 59 -5.04 32.73 -27.78
C PRO A 59 -5.04 34.12 -28.42
N SER A 60 -5.59 35.11 -27.71
CA SER A 60 -5.41 36.50 -28.08
C SER A 60 -3.91 36.74 -28.24
N LYS A 61 -3.53 37.47 -29.30
CA LYS A 61 -2.20 37.58 -29.91
C LYS A 61 -1.06 38.10 -28.99
N PHE A 62 -1.24 38.09 -27.68
CA PHE A 62 -0.30 38.60 -26.69
C PHE A 62 0.08 37.51 -25.67
N LYS A 63 1.12 36.72 -25.98
CA LYS A 63 2.23 36.34 -25.08
C LYS A 63 2.96 35.11 -25.60
N GLN A 64 4.22 35.33 -25.97
CA GLN A 64 5.27 34.34 -26.25
C GLN A 64 5.50 33.29 -25.13
N ASN A 65 4.83 33.39 -23.98
CA ASN A 65 4.91 32.43 -22.87
C ASN A 65 3.91 31.26 -22.98
N GLY A 66 3.17 31.16 -24.10
CA GLY A 66 2.18 30.10 -24.33
C GLY A 66 2.77 28.76 -24.78
N ALA A 67 3.88 28.77 -25.52
CA ALA A 67 4.49 27.55 -26.07
C ALA A 67 4.92 26.58 -24.96
N GLY A 68 5.58 27.08 -23.91
CA GLY A 68 6.01 26.26 -22.78
C GLY A 68 4.85 25.64 -21.98
N LYS A 69 3.66 26.28 -21.94
CA LYS A 69 2.50 25.73 -21.23
C LYS A 69 1.85 24.56 -21.95
N VAL A 70 1.89 24.55 -23.28
CA VAL A 70 1.34 23.44 -24.08
C VAL A 70 2.24 22.21 -23.95
N GLU A 71 3.56 22.43 -23.97
CA GLU A 71 4.55 21.38 -23.78
C GLU A 71 4.46 20.73 -22.39
N THR A 72 4.39 21.53 -21.31
CA THR A 72 4.22 20.99 -19.95
C THR A 72 2.92 20.23 -19.79
N ARG A 73 1.83 20.70 -20.40
CA ARG A 73 0.53 20.01 -20.36
C ARG A 73 0.60 18.65 -21.05
N ASN A 74 1.24 18.56 -22.22
CA ASN A 74 1.39 17.30 -22.95
C ASN A 74 2.28 16.30 -22.18
N ALA A 75 3.39 16.76 -21.60
CA ALA A 75 4.24 15.94 -20.74
C ALA A 75 3.45 15.36 -19.55
N ARG A 76 2.59 16.15 -18.89
CA ARG A 76 1.74 15.64 -17.81
C ARG A 76 0.74 14.59 -18.27
N VAL A 77 0.14 14.75 -19.44
CA VAL A 77 -0.75 13.70 -20.01
C VAL A 77 0.02 12.40 -20.20
N GLN A 78 1.25 12.47 -20.71
CA GLN A 78 2.10 11.30 -20.85
C GLN A 78 2.42 10.66 -19.49
N HIS A 79 2.75 11.46 -18.48
CA HIS A 79 3.05 10.94 -17.14
C HIS A 79 1.82 10.28 -16.52
N ILE A 80 0.64 10.90 -16.62
CA ILE A 80 -0.63 10.29 -16.16
C ILE A 80 -0.86 8.93 -16.82
N LYS A 81 -0.60 8.81 -18.13
CA LYS A 81 -0.72 7.52 -18.85
C LYS A 81 0.28 6.49 -18.31
N ILE A 82 1.54 6.87 -18.12
CA ILE A 82 2.58 5.99 -17.55
C ILE A 82 2.16 5.49 -16.17
N TYR A 83 1.74 6.38 -15.27
CA TYR A 83 1.30 5.99 -13.92
C TYR A 83 0.00 5.19 -13.93
N THR A 84 -0.90 5.42 -14.89
CA THR A 84 -2.08 4.58 -15.08
C THR A 84 -1.69 3.14 -15.42
N VAL A 85 -0.73 2.98 -16.36
CA VAL A 85 -0.22 1.66 -16.72
C VAL A 85 0.48 1.00 -15.53
N LEU A 86 1.34 1.74 -14.80
CA LEU A 86 2.01 1.21 -13.60
C LEU A 86 1.00 0.81 -12.50
N ALA A 87 -0.06 1.60 -12.30
CA ALA A 87 -1.13 1.26 -11.37
C ALA A 87 -1.86 -0.02 -11.80
N LEU A 88 -2.19 -0.18 -13.09
CA LEU A 88 -2.83 -1.39 -13.61
C LEU A 88 -1.93 -2.62 -13.47
N VAL A 89 -0.64 -2.50 -13.81
CA VAL A 89 0.33 -3.60 -13.65
C VAL A 89 0.47 -3.98 -12.17
N SER A 90 0.56 -3.00 -11.27
CA SER A 90 0.63 -3.25 -9.83
C SER A 90 -0.62 -3.96 -9.33
N PHE A 91 -1.80 -3.42 -9.65
CA PHE A 91 -3.08 -4.03 -9.27
C PHE A 91 -3.22 -5.47 -9.80
N ALA A 92 -2.88 -5.71 -11.06
CA ALA A 92 -2.96 -7.02 -11.69
C ALA A 92 -1.96 -8.02 -11.07
N SER A 93 -0.71 -7.60 -10.87
CA SER A 93 0.35 -8.44 -10.28
C SER A 93 -0.04 -8.90 -8.87
N ILE A 94 -0.50 -7.99 -8.02
CA ILE A 94 -0.91 -8.37 -6.67
C ILE A 94 -2.21 -9.17 -6.68
N SER A 95 -3.20 -8.81 -7.51
CA SER A 95 -4.44 -9.59 -7.62
C SER A 95 -4.13 -11.04 -8.01
N TRP A 96 -3.17 -11.25 -8.91
CA TRP A 96 -2.70 -12.58 -9.31
C TRP A 96 -2.09 -13.37 -8.13
N HIS A 97 -1.17 -12.76 -7.38
CA HIS A 97 -0.52 -13.44 -6.25
C HIS A 97 -1.47 -13.69 -5.08
N MET A 98 -2.31 -12.72 -4.73
CA MET A 98 -3.33 -12.90 -3.70
C MET A 98 -4.37 -13.95 -4.08
N LEU A 99 -4.84 -13.95 -5.33
CA LEU A 99 -5.73 -15.01 -5.82
C LEU A 99 -5.04 -16.37 -5.76
N GLY A 100 -3.78 -16.46 -6.17
CA GLY A 100 -2.96 -17.66 -6.06
C GLY A 100 -2.87 -18.17 -4.61
N PHE A 101 -2.66 -17.28 -3.64
CA PHE A 101 -2.66 -17.63 -2.22
C PHE A 101 -4.00 -18.21 -1.77
N LEU A 102 -5.12 -17.57 -2.13
CA LEU A 102 -6.46 -18.05 -1.76
C LEU A 102 -6.77 -19.40 -2.39
N ILE A 103 -6.38 -19.60 -3.64
CA ILE A 103 -6.52 -20.88 -4.34
C ILE A 103 -5.73 -21.97 -3.61
N THR A 104 -4.46 -21.71 -3.28
CA THR A 104 -3.62 -22.69 -2.56
C THR A 104 -4.22 -23.01 -1.21
N SER A 105 -4.63 -22.01 -0.43
CA SER A 105 -5.28 -22.21 0.88
C SER A 105 -6.57 -23.05 0.77
N LEU A 106 -7.38 -22.82 -0.27
CA LEU A 106 -8.61 -23.59 -0.50
C LEU A 106 -8.32 -25.05 -0.86
N LEU A 107 -7.33 -25.29 -1.72
CA LEU A 107 -6.92 -26.65 -2.12
C LEU A 107 -6.35 -27.43 -0.94
N ASP A 108 -5.51 -26.79 -0.13
CA ASP A 108 -4.90 -27.36 1.07
C ASP A 108 -5.98 -27.71 2.11
N TRP A 109 -6.94 -26.80 2.36
CA TRP A 109 -8.05 -27.04 3.28
C TRP A 109 -8.90 -28.26 2.90
N ASN A 110 -9.11 -28.48 1.60
CA ASN A 110 -9.95 -29.58 1.12
C ASN A 110 -9.18 -30.92 0.98
N ASN A 111 -7.89 -30.98 1.33
CA ASN A 111 -7.03 -32.16 1.16
C ASN A 111 -7.13 -32.79 -0.24
N SER A 112 -7.33 -31.96 -1.27
CA SER A 112 -7.63 -32.45 -2.62
C SER A 112 -6.35 -32.79 -3.37
N SER A 113 -6.21 -34.04 -3.80
CA SER A 113 -5.12 -34.44 -4.71
C SER A 113 -5.23 -33.80 -6.10
N THR A 114 -6.41 -33.30 -6.46
CA THR A 114 -6.66 -32.63 -7.74
C THR A 114 -6.37 -31.13 -7.65
N ARG A 115 -5.44 -30.64 -8.48
CA ARG A 115 -5.14 -29.20 -8.62
C ARG A 115 -6.20 -28.39 -9.37
N ASN A 116 -7.32 -29.00 -9.75
CA ASN A 116 -8.38 -28.33 -10.51
C ASN A 116 -9.46 -27.77 -9.56
N ILE A 117 -9.50 -26.44 -9.44
CA ILE A 117 -10.42 -25.70 -8.58
C ILE A 117 -11.88 -25.92 -8.97
N PHE A 118 -12.18 -25.97 -10.27
CA PHE A 118 -13.54 -26.13 -10.75
C PHE A 118 -14.09 -27.52 -10.41
N ALA A 119 -13.25 -28.55 -10.57
CA ALA A 119 -13.59 -29.91 -10.14
C ALA A 119 -13.75 -30.00 -8.60
N MET A 120 -12.92 -29.25 -7.86
CA MET A 120 -13.01 -29.19 -6.40
C MET A 120 -14.31 -28.51 -5.93
N LEU A 121 -14.71 -27.40 -6.54
CA LEU A 121 -15.88 -26.62 -6.12
C LEU A 121 -17.18 -27.35 -6.48
N GLY A 122 -17.34 -27.80 -7.74
CA GLY A 122 -18.53 -28.51 -8.21
C GLY A 122 -19.84 -27.76 -7.92
N ASP A 123 -20.95 -28.49 -7.81
CA ASP A 123 -22.29 -27.89 -7.66
C ASP A 123 -22.50 -27.17 -6.31
N ASN A 124 -21.73 -27.54 -5.28
CA ASN A 124 -21.82 -26.97 -3.93
C ASN A 124 -20.73 -25.91 -3.67
N THR A 125 -20.41 -25.10 -4.69
CA THR A 125 -19.35 -24.07 -4.67
C THR A 125 -19.49 -23.14 -3.46
N PHE A 126 -20.68 -22.56 -3.25
CA PHE A 126 -20.88 -21.55 -2.21
C PHE A 126 -20.72 -22.12 -0.79
N ASP A 127 -21.27 -23.32 -0.54
CA ASP A 127 -21.16 -23.96 0.77
C ASP A 127 -19.72 -24.36 1.10
N LYS A 128 -18.95 -24.83 0.11
CA LYS A 128 -17.53 -25.13 0.29
C LYS A 128 -16.73 -23.87 0.57
N LEU A 129 -16.95 -22.80 -0.18
CA LEU A 129 -16.28 -21.51 0.06
C LEU A 129 -16.62 -20.96 1.44
N LYS A 130 -17.89 -21.02 1.86
CA LYS A 130 -18.32 -20.60 3.19
C LYS A 130 -17.63 -21.42 4.29
N ARG A 131 -17.59 -22.74 4.17
CA ARG A 131 -16.92 -23.62 5.16
C ARG A 131 -15.42 -23.41 5.18
N TRP A 132 -14.79 -23.21 4.03
CA TRP A 132 -13.37 -22.86 3.94
C TRP A 132 -13.07 -21.54 4.64
N MET A 133 -13.82 -20.47 4.36
CA MET A 133 -13.61 -19.17 4.99
C MET A 133 -13.79 -19.23 6.52
N LEU A 134 -14.77 -19.99 7.00
CA LEU A 134 -15.02 -20.16 8.45
C LEU A 134 -14.02 -21.13 9.11
N GLY A 135 -13.53 -22.11 8.35
CA GLY A 135 -12.63 -23.16 8.78
C GLY A 135 -11.15 -22.81 8.70
N THR A 136 -10.79 -21.64 8.13
CA THR A 136 -9.41 -21.19 8.00
C THR A 136 -9.17 -19.87 8.70
N SER A 137 -7.92 -19.62 9.07
CA SER A 137 -7.48 -18.36 9.67
C SER A 137 -6.69 -17.56 8.64
N LEU A 138 -7.30 -17.30 7.46
CA LEU A 138 -6.64 -16.74 6.26
C LEU A 138 -5.65 -15.60 6.54
N PHE A 139 -6.02 -14.63 7.37
CA PHE A 139 -5.14 -13.52 7.73
C PHE A 139 -3.92 -13.95 8.55
N ASN A 140 -4.13 -14.81 9.55
CA ASN A 140 -3.06 -15.33 10.37
C ASN A 140 -2.14 -16.23 9.54
N ASP A 141 -2.70 -17.09 8.70
CA ASP A 141 -1.94 -18.01 7.86
C ASP A 141 -1.10 -17.23 6.84
N PHE A 142 -1.69 -16.19 6.24
CA PHE A 142 -0.96 -15.26 5.37
C PHE A 142 0.18 -14.56 6.13
N ALA A 143 -0.12 -14.01 7.31
CA ALA A 143 0.86 -13.27 8.10
C ALA A 143 2.01 -14.15 8.62
N VAL A 144 1.71 -15.37 9.05
CA VAL A 144 2.72 -16.35 9.48
C VAL A 144 3.60 -16.76 8.29
N GLN A 145 3.01 -16.98 7.10
CA GLN A 145 3.80 -17.27 5.89
C GLN A 145 4.76 -16.12 5.52
N LEU A 146 4.35 -14.87 5.73
CA LEU A 146 5.19 -13.70 5.46
C LEU A 146 6.45 -13.62 6.32
N VAL A 147 6.45 -14.23 7.50
CA VAL A 147 7.59 -14.25 8.43
C VAL A 147 8.08 -15.67 8.73
N GLY A 148 7.65 -16.65 7.92
CA GLY A 148 7.87 -18.08 8.17
C GLY A 148 9.31 -18.51 7.95
N ASP A 149 10.05 -17.81 7.09
CA ASP A 149 11.46 -18.04 6.83
C ASP A 149 12.23 -16.71 6.68
N GLY A 150 13.55 -16.80 6.72
CA GLY A 150 14.44 -15.62 6.67
C GLY A 150 14.24 -14.81 5.40
N GLU A 151 14.06 -15.46 4.24
CA GLU A 151 13.87 -14.75 2.97
C GLU A 151 12.53 -13.99 2.93
N SER A 152 11.48 -14.64 3.41
CA SER A 152 10.12 -14.09 3.50
C SER A 152 10.09 -12.89 4.44
N ALA A 153 10.75 -13.01 5.59
CA ALA A 153 10.88 -11.93 6.55
C ALA A 153 11.57 -10.70 5.93
N VAL A 154 12.65 -10.89 5.16
CA VAL A 154 13.32 -9.77 4.47
C VAL A 154 12.38 -9.05 3.50
N TRP A 155 11.67 -9.80 2.65
CA TRP A 155 10.74 -9.19 1.68
C TRP A 155 9.58 -8.47 2.37
N THR A 156 9.05 -9.04 3.45
CA THR A 156 8.00 -8.42 4.26
C THR A 156 8.47 -7.13 4.90
N GLN A 157 9.67 -7.13 5.49
CA GLN A 157 10.27 -5.93 6.07
C GLN A 157 10.51 -4.86 5.00
N LEU A 158 11.06 -5.23 3.84
CA LEU A 158 11.26 -4.30 2.73
C LEU A 158 9.93 -3.71 2.24
N ALA A 159 8.87 -4.52 2.15
CA ALA A 159 7.53 -4.05 1.74
C ALA A 159 6.93 -3.07 2.76
N ILE A 160 7.04 -3.36 4.06
CA ILE A 160 6.54 -2.47 5.11
C ILE A 160 7.36 -1.18 5.17
N LEU A 161 8.67 -1.24 4.99
CA LEU A 161 9.52 -0.05 4.93
C LEU A 161 9.28 0.79 3.68
N ALA A 162 9.08 0.16 2.51
CA ALA A 162 8.64 0.86 1.31
C ALA A 162 7.30 1.56 1.56
N THR A 163 6.37 0.87 2.24
CA THR A 163 5.08 1.44 2.62
C THR A 163 5.23 2.66 3.53
N TRP A 164 6.09 2.57 4.53
CA TRP A 164 6.42 3.68 5.42
C TRP A 164 6.96 4.90 4.67
N VAL A 165 7.94 4.70 3.78
CA VAL A 165 8.56 5.78 2.99
C VAL A 165 7.53 6.45 2.08
N TRP A 166 6.70 5.65 1.39
CA TRP A 166 5.64 6.20 0.54
C TRP A 166 4.59 6.95 1.36
N ASN A 167 4.19 6.48 2.54
CA ASN A 167 3.24 7.21 3.40
C ASN A 167 3.82 8.54 3.90
N LEU A 168 5.11 8.59 4.23
CA LEU A 168 5.79 9.84 4.56
C LEU A 168 5.81 10.82 3.39
N TRP A 169 6.16 10.32 2.20
CA TRP A 169 6.20 11.13 0.99
C TRP A 169 4.80 11.64 0.60
N MET A 170 3.78 10.77 0.57
CA MET A 170 2.40 11.14 0.28
C MET A 170 1.83 12.11 1.32
N GLY A 171 2.11 11.89 2.61
CA GLY A 171 1.75 12.80 3.68
C GLY A 171 2.39 14.18 3.51
N GLY A 172 3.67 14.23 3.15
CA GLY A 172 4.41 15.47 2.88
C GLY A 172 3.85 16.22 1.67
N LYS A 173 3.71 15.53 0.53
CA LYS A 173 3.14 16.11 -0.70
C LYS A 173 1.69 16.52 -0.54
N GLY A 174 0.87 15.72 0.15
CA GLY A 174 -0.52 16.07 0.45
C GLY A 174 -0.63 17.39 1.23
N ARG A 175 0.27 17.63 2.19
CA ARG A 175 0.34 18.91 2.92
C ARG A 175 0.85 20.05 2.03
N GLN A 176 1.88 19.82 1.22
CA GLN A 176 2.42 20.82 0.29
C GLN A 176 1.36 21.29 -0.73
N TYR A 177 0.53 20.37 -1.23
CA TYR A 177 -0.57 20.66 -2.16
C TYR A 177 -1.87 21.11 -1.47
N GLY A 178 -1.88 21.18 -0.13
CA GLY A 178 -3.07 21.58 0.64
C GLY A 178 -4.26 20.64 0.49
N PHE A 179 -4.02 19.34 0.26
CA PHE A 179 -5.09 18.36 0.16
C PHE A 179 -5.83 18.21 1.48
N THR A 180 -7.16 18.24 1.40
CA THR A 180 -8.03 18.05 2.56
C THR A 180 -8.07 16.58 2.97
N ALA A 181 -8.49 16.30 4.21
CA ALA A 181 -8.71 14.94 4.69
C ALA A 181 -9.65 14.14 3.76
N LYS A 182 -10.67 14.78 3.18
CA LYS A 182 -11.58 14.13 2.22
C LYS A 182 -10.88 13.57 0.99
N THR A 183 -9.82 14.25 0.53
CA THR A 183 -9.01 13.79 -0.61
C THR A 183 -7.99 12.74 -0.18
N MET A 184 -7.35 12.92 0.98
CA MET A 184 -6.28 12.02 1.44
C MET A 184 -6.80 10.69 1.98
N VAL A 185 -7.91 10.68 2.73
CA VAL A 185 -8.44 9.50 3.43
C VAL A 185 -8.63 8.30 2.50
N PRO A 186 -9.20 8.44 1.29
CA PRO A 186 -9.30 7.32 0.36
C PRO A 186 -7.94 6.69 0.02
N PHE A 187 -6.91 7.49 -0.27
CA PHE A 187 -5.56 6.98 -0.55
C PHE A 187 -4.92 6.36 0.70
N VAL A 188 -5.14 6.95 1.87
CA VAL A 188 -4.59 6.42 3.14
C VAL A 188 -5.19 5.06 3.46
N ILE A 189 -6.51 4.91 3.38
CA ILE A 189 -7.17 3.62 3.62
C ILE A 189 -6.78 2.62 2.53
N LEU A 190 -6.74 3.05 1.27
CA LEU A 190 -6.30 2.19 0.17
C LEU A 190 -4.87 1.67 0.40
N GLY A 191 -3.94 2.52 0.83
CA GLY A 191 -2.56 2.13 1.12
C GLY A 191 -2.40 1.22 2.34
N GLN A 192 -3.42 1.09 3.21
CA GLN A 192 -3.42 0.08 4.26
C GLN A 192 -3.93 -1.29 3.78
N ASN A 193 -4.84 -1.29 2.80
CA ASN A 193 -5.54 -2.49 2.34
C ASN A 193 -4.89 -3.12 1.10
N LEU A 194 -4.33 -2.27 0.24
CA LEU A 194 -3.74 -2.63 -1.03
C LEU A 194 -2.24 -2.33 -1.06
N PRO A 195 -1.54 -2.90 -2.04
CA PRO A 195 -0.12 -2.63 -2.32
C PRO A 195 0.17 -1.14 -2.38
N ILE A 196 1.29 -0.76 -1.78
CA ILE A 196 1.60 0.67 -1.69
C ILE A 196 2.03 1.21 -3.05
N SER A 197 2.62 0.39 -3.94
CA SER A 197 2.97 0.82 -5.30
C SER A 197 1.74 1.26 -6.10
N PHE A 198 0.62 0.55 -5.97
CA PHE A 198 -0.65 0.89 -6.60
C PHE A 198 -1.17 2.22 -6.09
N THR A 199 -1.26 2.37 -4.76
CA THR A 199 -1.76 3.58 -4.11
C THR A 199 -0.88 4.79 -4.43
N ALA A 200 0.45 4.62 -4.41
CA ALA A 200 1.40 5.65 -4.77
C ALA A 200 1.24 6.11 -6.22
N ALA A 201 1.08 5.19 -7.17
CA ALA A 201 0.84 5.53 -8.57
C ALA A 201 -0.46 6.34 -8.76
N LEU A 202 -1.56 5.93 -8.12
CA LEU A 202 -2.82 6.70 -8.14
C LEU A 202 -2.67 8.08 -7.50
N PHE A 203 -1.91 8.18 -6.40
CA PHE A 203 -1.66 9.45 -5.73
C PHE A 203 -0.80 10.39 -6.60
N ILE A 204 0.20 9.85 -7.32
CA ILE A 204 0.99 10.64 -8.26
C ILE A 204 0.11 11.20 -9.38
N ILE A 205 -0.84 10.41 -9.91
CA ILE A 205 -1.85 10.91 -10.87
C ILE A 205 -2.64 12.08 -10.26
N GLN A 206 -3.09 11.96 -9.01
CA GLN A 206 -3.79 13.05 -8.31
C GLN A 206 -2.94 14.32 -8.22
N LEU A 207 -1.64 14.20 -7.98
CA LEU A 207 -0.74 15.36 -7.93
C LEU A 207 -0.54 16.01 -9.30
N HIS A 208 -0.42 15.22 -10.38
CA HIS A 208 -0.36 15.74 -11.75
C HIS A 208 -1.64 16.48 -12.14
N LEU A 209 -2.80 15.98 -11.73
CA LEU A 209 -4.10 16.62 -11.97
C LEU A 209 -4.30 17.88 -11.12
N ALA A 210 -3.71 17.93 -9.92
CA ALA A 210 -3.76 19.08 -9.03
C ALA A 210 -2.74 20.17 -9.37
N ALA A 211 -1.85 19.94 -10.34
CA ALA A 211 -0.82 20.90 -10.72
C ALA A 211 -1.46 22.21 -11.25
N PRO A 212 -0.88 23.39 -10.94
CA PRO A 212 -1.49 24.69 -11.22
C PRO A 212 -1.67 24.98 -12.71
N ASP A 213 -0.86 24.36 -13.57
CA ASP A 213 -0.99 24.44 -15.02
C ASP A 213 -2.17 23.63 -15.58
N VAL A 214 -2.66 22.64 -14.82
CA VAL A 214 -3.77 21.76 -15.20
C VAL A 214 -5.09 22.19 -14.55
N ALA A 215 -5.06 22.59 -13.27
CA ALA A 215 -6.24 22.96 -12.50
C ALA A 215 -6.90 24.29 -12.95
N GLY A 216 -6.27 25.01 -13.86
CA GLY A 216 -6.73 26.31 -14.35
C GLY A 216 -6.64 27.40 -13.28
N ASN A 217 -6.79 28.65 -13.70
CA ASN A 217 -6.64 29.85 -12.86
C ASN A 217 -7.82 30.04 -11.88
N ASN A 218 -8.39 28.95 -11.35
CA ASN A 218 -9.35 28.96 -10.26
C ASN A 218 -8.64 29.44 -8.98
N LYS A 219 -8.41 30.76 -8.94
CA LYS A 219 -7.81 31.56 -7.86
C LYS A 219 -8.49 31.38 -6.50
N ARG A 220 -9.55 30.58 -6.42
CA ARG A 220 -10.25 30.23 -5.18
C ARG A 220 -9.55 29.17 -4.33
N ARG A 221 -8.54 28.45 -4.85
CA ARG A 221 -7.82 27.41 -4.09
C ARG A 221 -6.55 27.90 -3.39
N THR A 222 -6.00 29.05 -3.77
CA THR A 222 -4.70 29.54 -3.27
C THR A 222 -4.80 30.71 -2.28
N GLN A 223 -6.00 31.25 -2.02
CA GLN A 223 -6.19 32.21 -0.94
C GLN A 223 -6.50 31.48 0.37
N THR A 224 -5.47 31.37 1.21
CA THR A 224 -5.61 31.51 2.66
C THR A 224 -6.59 30.58 3.36
N HIS A 225 -6.46 29.26 3.18
CA HIS A 225 -6.40 28.48 4.41
C HIS A 225 -4.98 28.66 4.92
N VAL A 226 -4.80 29.68 5.77
CA VAL A 226 -3.75 29.65 6.78
C VAL A 226 -4.05 28.38 7.57
N GLN A 227 -3.50 27.25 7.13
CA GLN A 227 -3.45 26.07 7.97
C GLN A 227 -2.79 26.60 9.23
N SER A 228 -3.55 26.63 10.32
CA SER A 228 -3.04 27.08 11.59
C SER A 228 -1.73 26.32 11.76
N LYS A 229 -0.62 27.05 11.91
CA LYS A 229 0.71 26.48 12.13
C LYS A 229 0.65 25.71 13.45
N GLN A 230 0.00 24.56 13.47
CA GLN A 230 0.15 23.61 14.54
C GLN A 230 1.61 23.21 14.48
N LYS A 231 2.36 23.68 15.47
CA LYS A 231 3.76 23.31 15.60
C LYS A 231 3.75 21.78 15.70
N PRO A 232 4.40 21.06 14.78
CA PRO A 232 4.42 19.61 14.83
C PRO A 232 5.03 19.21 16.18
N VAL A 233 4.32 18.33 16.89
CA VAL A 233 4.58 18.05 18.30
C VAL A 233 5.67 16.97 18.44
N ALA A 234 5.79 16.07 17.46
CA ALA A 234 6.63 14.88 17.56
C ALA A 234 7.69 14.74 16.45
N SER A 235 8.86 14.24 16.84
CA SER A 235 9.95 13.84 15.94
C SER A 235 9.59 12.57 15.18
N LEU A 236 9.93 12.53 13.88
CA LEU A 236 9.74 11.36 13.01
C LEU A 236 10.66 10.18 13.38
N MET A 237 11.72 10.43 14.16
CA MET A 237 12.71 9.42 14.51
C MET A 237 12.12 8.30 15.38
N LEU A 238 11.35 8.64 16.41
CA LEU A 238 10.83 7.65 17.36
C LEU A 238 9.89 6.64 16.69
N PRO A 239 8.88 7.05 15.88
CA PRO A 239 8.07 6.11 15.12
C PRO A 239 8.88 5.25 14.15
N THR A 240 9.93 5.82 13.53
CA THR A 240 10.79 5.08 12.60
C THR A 240 11.59 3.99 13.32
N ILE A 241 12.20 4.33 14.46
CA ILE A 241 12.96 3.37 15.27
C ILE A 241 12.02 2.28 15.80
N LEU A 242 10.84 2.66 16.29
CA LEU A 242 9.84 1.72 16.77
C LEU A 242 9.40 0.76 15.67
N LEU A 243 9.06 1.27 14.47
CA LEU A 243 8.70 0.44 13.33
C LEU A 243 9.81 -0.54 12.94
N ASN A 244 11.07 -0.07 12.85
CA ASN A 244 12.17 -0.94 12.50
C ASN A 244 12.45 -2.00 13.59
N ALA A 245 12.33 -1.63 14.87
CA ALA A 245 12.49 -2.55 15.98
C ALA A 245 11.39 -3.64 16.00
N THR A 246 10.13 -3.27 15.74
CA THR A 246 9.04 -4.25 15.65
C THR A 246 9.27 -5.20 14.47
N LEU A 247 9.64 -4.66 13.31
CA LEU A 247 9.96 -5.44 12.11
C LEU A 247 11.08 -6.47 12.33
N LEU A 248 12.13 -6.11 13.06
CA LEU A 248 13.20 -7.05 13.43
C LEU A 248 12.74 -8.13 14.40
N ALA A 249 11.82 -7.80 15.32
CA ALA A 249 11.31 -8.74 16.30
C ALA A 249 10.28 -9.73 15.71
N GLN A 250 9.62 -9.39 14.60
CA GLN A 250 8.54 -10.19 14.02
C GLN A 250 8.85 -11.68 13.82
N PRO A 251 9.99 -12.08 13.21
CA PRO A 251 10.25 -13.50 12.96
C PRO A 251 10.38 -14.31 14.25
N SER A 252 10.94 -13.70 15.30
CA SER A 252 11.10 -14.33 16.62
C SER A 252 9.78 -14.41 17.40
N LEU A 253 8.83 -13.52 17.10
CA LEU A 253 7.54 -13.44 17.78
C LEU A 253 6.40 -14.14 17.01
N ARG A 254 6.68 -14.79 15.89
CA ARG A 254 5.64 -15.39 15.01
C ARG A 254 4.75 -16.43 15.70
N GLU A 255 5.30 -17.17 16.67
CA GLU A 255 4.60 -18.20 17.45
C GLU A 255 3.94 -17.63 18.71
N HIS A 256 4.22 -16.36 19.03
CA HIS A 256 3.67 -15.72 20.22
C HIS A 256 2.19 -15.35 20.00
N PRO A 257 1.29 -15.56 20.97
CA PRO A 257 -0.13 -15.20 20.84
C PRO A 257 -0.35 -13.70 20.59
N GLY A 258 0.64 -12.88 20.93
CA GLY A 258 0.64 -11.44 20.69
C GLY A 258 0.98 -11.01 19.25
N PHE A 259 1.39 -11.91 18.37
CA PHE A 259 1.89 -11.60 17.02
C PHE A 259 0.91 -10.73 16.21
N SER A 260 -0.37 -11.08 16.22
CA SER A 260 -1.41 -10.32 15.52
C SER A 260 -1.56 -8.89 16.02
N TYR A 261 -1.35 -8.64 17.32
CA TYR A 261 -1.40 -7.28 17.88
C TYR A 261 -0.18 -6.45 17.45
N PHE A 262 1.00 -7.07 17.29
CA PHE A 262 2.17 -6.40 16.74
C PHE A 262 1.93 -5.95 15.30
N LEU A 263 1.37 -6.82 14.46
CA LEU A 263 1.01 -6.47 13.09
C LEU A 263 -0.01 -5.32 13.03
N LEU A 264 -1.01 -5.34 13.90
CA LEU A 264 -1.98 -4.25 14.00
C LEU A 264 -1.29 -2.94 14.45
N GLY A 265 -0.39 -3.02 15.43
CA GLY A 265 0.41 -1.89 15.88
C GLY A 265 1.23 -1.27 14.75
N GLU A 266 1.84 -2.08 13.90
CA GLU A 266 2.58 -1.60 12.72
C GLU A 266 1.66 -0.89 11.72
N ARG A 267 0.47 -1.44 11.44
CA ARG A 267 -0.52 -0.79 10.58
C ARG A 267 -0.93 0.57 11.15
N LEU A 268 -1.11 0.67 12.47
CA LEU A 268 -1.37 1.96 13.13
C LEU A 268 -0.19 2.92 13.03
N LEU A 269 1.05 2.43 13.16
CA LEU A 269 2.25 3.25 12.94
C LEU A 269 2.31 3.79 11.52
N LEU A 270 1.99 2.98 10.51
CA LEU A 270 1.97 3.38 9.10
C LEU A 270 0.97 4.50 8.79
N LEU A 271 -0.04 4.73 9.65
CA LEU A 271 -1.01 5.82 9.52
C LEU A 271 -0.51 7.16 10.09
N LEU A 272 0.51 7.14 10.96
CA LEU A 272 1.01 8.34 11.63
C LEU A 272 1.39 9.51 10.71
N PRO A 273 1.99 9.32 9.52
CA PRO A 273 2.33 10.42 8.61
C PRO A 273 1.12 11.29 8.22
N HIS A 274 -0.09 10.70 8.22
CA HIS A 274 -1.32 11.36 7.79
C HIS A 274 -2.07 12.07 8.92
N THR A 275 -1.69 11.84 10.19
CA THR A 275 -2.37 12.42 11.36
C THR A 275 -2.13 13.92 11.57
N GLY A 276 -1.10 14.49 10.92
CA GLY A 276 -0.66 15.86 11.19
C GLY A 276 0.27 16.01 12.39
N LEU A 277 0.41 14.98 13.24
CA LEU A 277 1.21 15.02 14.47
C LEU A 277 2.72 15.09 14.21
N LEU A 278 3.17 14.45 13.13
CA LEU A 278 4.58 14.35 12.77
C LEU A 278 5.07 15.55 11.96
N ARG A 279 6.30 15.98 12.26
CA ARG A 279 7.06 16.91 11.42
C ARG A 279 7.55 16.17 10.17
N LEU A 280 7.03 16.55 9.01
CA LEU A 280 7.41 15.99 7.70
C LEU A 280 8.30 16.98 6.95
N SER A 281 9.44 17.34 7.54
CA SER A 281 10.46 18.10 6.81
C SER A 281 11.28 17.17 5.92
N ASP A 282 11.77 17.66 4.78
CA ASP A 282 12.61 16.84 3.88
C ASP A 282 13.86 16.29 4.59
N ALA A 283 14.42 17.07 5.52
CA ALA A 283 15.54 16.64 6.34
C ALA A 283 15.16 15.48 7.28
N ASP A 284 13.97 15.54 7.91
CA ASP A 284 13.48 14.47 8.80
C ASP A 284 13.14 13.21 8.00
N ILE A 285 12.52 13.35 6.82
CA ILE A 285 12.23 12.23 5.93
C ILE A 285 13.53 11.55 5.48
N LYS A 286 14.53 12.31 5.03
CA LYS A 286 15.86 11.77 4.67
C LYS A 286 16.52 11.04 5.84
N LYS A 287 16.44 11.60 7.06
CA LYS A 287 16.94 10.94 8.28
C LYS A 287 16.19 9.64 8.57
N SER A 288 14.86 9.63 8.46
CA SER A 288 14.03 8.44 8.64
C SER A 288 14.39 7.35 7.64
N VAL A 289 14.53 7.70 6.36
CA VAL A 289 14.97 6.79 5.29
C VAL A 289 16.38 6.24 5.60
N ALA A 290 17.31 7.09 6.04
CA ALA A 290 18.66 6.66 6.40
C ALA A 290 18.67 5.69 7.61
N ILE A 291 17.86 5.95 8.64
CA ILE A 291 17.70 5.05 9.79
C ILE A 291 17.16 3.71 9.30
N SER A 292 16.05 3.69 8.57
CA SER A 292 15.48 2.44 8.04
C SER A 292 16.46 1.70 7.12
N GLY A 293 17.20 2.42 6.28
CA GLY A 293 18.26 1.83 5.44
C GLY A 293 19.36 1.17 6.28
N GLY A 294 19.78 1.80 7.38
CA GLY A 294 20.73 1.21 8.33
C GLY A 294 20.21 -0.09 8.95
N PHE A 295 18.94 -0.13 9.35
CA PHE A 295 18.30 -1.35 9.88
C PHE A 295 18.20 -2.47 8.84
N VAL A 296 17.85 -2.14 7.59
CA VAL A 296 17.85 -3.12 6.49
C VAL A 296 19.24 -3.68 6.25
N VAL A 297 20.26 -2.84 6.19
CA VAL A 297 21.65 -3.27 6.00
C VAL A 297 22.14 -4.12 7.18
N ALA A 298 21.80 -3.74 8.42
CA ALA A 298 22.13 -4.51 9.60
C ALA A 298 21.45 -5.88 9.59
N ASN A 299 20.16 -5.95 9.30
CA ASN A 299 19.43 -7.20 9.20
C ASN A 299 19.98 -8.09 8.09
N TRP A 300 20.27 -7.50 6.93
CA TRP A 300 20.90 -8.19 5.81
C TRP A 300 22.28 -8.75 6.17
N ALA A 301 23.09 -7.99 6.91
CA ALA A 301 24.39 -8.45 7.38
C ALA A 301 24.26 -9.62 8.38
N MET A 302 23.22 -9.62 9.22
CA MET A 302 22.93 -10.74 10.12
C MET A 302 22.50 -11.99 9.33
N LEU A 303 21.61 -11.82 8.35
CA LEU A 303 21.10 -12.93 7.53
C LEU A 303 22.12 -13.51 6.55
N ARG A 304 23.10 -12.72 6.11
CA ARG A 304 24.18 -13.20 5.23
C ARG A 304 24.97 -14.37 5.80
N LYS A 305 24.92 -14.61 7.11
CA LYS A 305 25.54 -15.78 7.74
C LYS A 305 24.87 -17.09 7.34
N ASP A 306 23.56 -17.04 7.09
CA ASP A 306 22.72 -18.23 6.90
C ASP A 306 21.99 -18.26 5.54
N THR A 307 21.95 -17.14 4.81
CA THR A 307 21.16 -17.00 3.58
C THR A 307 21.99 -16.32 2.48
N ALA A 308 22.10 -16.94 1.30
CA ALA A 308 22.77 -16.31 0.18
C ALA A 308 21.86 -15.23 -0.45
N VAL A 309 22.46 -14.18 -1.01
CA VAL A 309 21.73 -13.12 -1.75
C VAL A 309 20.88 -13.71 -2.88
N ARG A 310 21.40 -14.76 -3.51
CA ARG A 310 20.69 -15.51 -4.55
C ARG A 310 19.40 -16.12 -4.01
N ASP A 311 19.41 -16.66 -2.79
CA ASP A 311 18.24 -17.29 -2.19
C ASP A 311 17.11 -16.28 -1.99
N VAL A 312 17.44 -15.09 -1.47
CA VAL A 312 16.47 -13.99 -1.32
C VAL A 312 15.90 -13.54 -2.67
N LEU A 313 16.72 -13.46 -3.73
CA LEU A 313 16.23 -13.09 -5.07
C LEU A 313 15.38 -14.21 -5.68
N THR A 314 15.81 -15.47 -5.53
CA THR A 314 15.05 -16.63 -6.01
C THR A 314 13.75 -16.81 -5.23
N ALA A 315 13.67 -16.36 -3.97
CA ALA A 315 12.44 -16.37 -3.18
C ALA A 315 11.31 -15.62 -3.89
N LEU A 316 11.61 -14.51 -4.56
CA LEU A 316 10.64 -13.74 -5.35
C LEU A 316 9.99 -14.57 -6.48
N VAL A 317 10.68 -15.59 -6.98
CA VAL A 317 10.22 -16.43 -8.11
C VAL A 317 9.67 -17.77 -7.63
N TYR A 318 10.28 -18.37 -6.61
CA TYR A 318 10.02 -19.77 -6.24
C TYR A 318 9.28 -19.96 -4.92
N LYS A 319 9.24 -18.97 -4.01
CA LYS A 319 8.54 -19.13 -2.72
C LYS A 319 7.01 -18.99 -2.86
N GLY A 320 6.34 -19.12 -1.73
CA GLY A 320 4.89 -19.03 -1.59
C GLY A 320 4.32 -17.70 -2.11
N GLN A 321 3.05 -17.73 -2.45
CA GLN A 321 2.38 -16.58 -3.06
C GLN A 321 2.35 -15.34 -2.15
N ALA A 322 2.31 -15.51 -0.82
CA ALA A 322 2.37 -14.40 0.13
C ALA A 322 3.66 -13.58 -0.01
N VAL A 323 4.80 -14.26 -0.08
CA VAL A 323 6.12 -13.63 -0.28
C VAL A 323 6.19 -12.91 -1.61
N LYS A 324 5.67 -13.55 -2.66
CA LYS A 324 5.60 -12.97 -4.00
C LYS A 324 4.79 -11.68 -4.02
N THR A 325 3.64 -11.65 -3.34
CA THR A 325 2.82 -10.44 -3.22
C THR A 325 3.64 -9.26 -2.67
N MET A 326 4.35 -9.46 -1.55
CA MET A 326 5.14 -8.39 -0.93
C MET A 326 6.38 -8.03 -1.75
N GLY A 327 7.11 -9.03 -2.24
CA GLY A 327 8.33 -8.80 -2.99
C GLY A 327 8.08 -8.09 -4.32
N TRP A 328 7.04 -8.46 -5.06
CA TRP A 328 6.68 -7.76 -6.30
C TRP A 328 6.17 -6.34 -6.03
N ASP A 329 5.47 -6.09 -4.91
CA ASP A 329 5.11 -4.72 -4.53
C ASP A 329 6.35 -3.84 -4.29
N VAL A 330 7.40 -4.36 -3.65
CA VAL A 330 8.68 -3.64 -3.48
C VAL A 330 9.35 -3.33 -4.82
N VAL A 331 9.38 -4.30 -5.73
CA VAL A 331 9.93 -4.09 -7.08
C VAL A 331 9.14 -3.00 -7.80
N LEU A 332 7.81 -3.07 -7.77
CA LEU A 332 6.93 -2.08 -8.39
C LEU A 332 7.04 -0.70 -7.74
N CYS A 333 7.22 -0.62 -6.42
CA CYS A 333 7.52 0.63 -5.71
C CYS A 333 8.79 1.27 -6.25
N THR A 334 9.82 0.47 -6.49
CA THR A 334 11.09 0.94 -7.04
C THR A 334 10.91 1.45 -8.46
N VAL A 335 10.11 0.76 -9.29
CA VAL A 335 9.77 1.21 -10.65
C VAL A 335 8.99 2.53 -10.63
N VAL A 336 7.99 2.66 -9.75
CA VAL A 336 7.20 3.89 -9.59
C VAL A 336 8.10 5.04 -9.13
N TYR A 337 9.01 4.81 -8.18
CA TYR A 337 9.99 5.80 -7.75
C TYR A 337 10.95 6.19 -8.88
N GLY A 338 11.43 5.22 -9.66
CA GLY A 338 12.25 5.47 -10.84
C GLY A 338 11.54 6.36 -11.87
N ALA A 339 10.29 6.04 -12.21
CA ALA A 339 9.46 6.86 -13.08
C ALA A 339 9.26 8.28 -12.54
N LEU A 340 9.07 8.43 -11.22
CA LEU A 340 8.95 9.72 -10.54
C LEU A 340 10.24 10.55 -10.61
N SER A 341 11.40 9.90 -10.43
CA SER A 341 12.70 10.56 -10.52
C SER A 341 13.05 11.01 -11.94
N TRP A 342 12.63 10.26 -12.95
CA TRP A 342 12.87 10.58 -14.36
C TRP A 342 11.94 11.67 -14.88
N GLY A 343 10.63 11.55 -14.60
CA GLY A 343 9.60 12.46 -15.09
C GLY A 343 9.45 13.74 -14.27
N GLY A 344 10.55 14.31 -13.75
CA GLY A 344 10.55 15.42 -12.78
C GLY A 344 9.42 16.43 -13.01
N GLY A 345 8.55 16.61 -12.01
CA GLY A 345 7.39 17.48 -12.18
C GLY A 345 6.34 17.50 -11.07
N VAL A 346 6.63 16.89 -9.91
CA VAL A 346 5.68 16.75 -8.80
C VAL A 346 6.34 16.84 -7.43
#